data_AF-A0A382XTD0-F1
#
_entry.id   AF-A0A382XTD0-F1
#
_cell.length_a   1.000
_cell.length_b   1.000
_cell.length_c   1.000
_cell.angle_alpha   90.00
_cell.angle_beta   90.00
_cell.angle_gamma   90.00
#
_symmetry.space_group_name_H-M   'P 1'
#
loop_
_entity.id
_entity.type
_entity.pdbx_description
1 polymer ?
#
loop_
_entity_poly.entity_id
_entity_poly.type
_entity_poly.pdbx_seq_one_letter_code
_entity_poly.pdbx_strand_id
1 'polypeptide(L)'
;MKLPMVALRVFKHATMRIFVITFVLAGFFAGELHAAAKKPLPKPLRVLLITGGCCHDYAKQKDILKQGLERRINIKIDHVHSPDKSTKPPLAIYGNPEYAKGYDLV
;
A
#
# COMPACT_ATOMS: atom_id res chain seq x y z
N MET A 1 42.89 -52.94 -18.21
CA MET A 1 43.42 -51.61 -17.83
C MET A 1 42.87 -51.23 -16.46
N LYS A 2 43.71 -51.17 -15.42
CA LYS A 2 43.32 -50.74 -14.07
C LYS A 2 43.46 -49.22 -14.00
N LEU A 3 42.35 -48.49 -13.88
CA LEU A 3 42.39 -47.06 -13.60
C LEU A 3 43.13 -46.84 -12.26
N PRO A 4 44.06 -45.88 -12.17
CA PRO A 4 44.79 -45.63 -10.93
C PRO A 4 43.80 -45.16 -9.86
N MET A 5 43.88 -45.80 -8.68
CA MET A 5 43.03 -45.55 -7.52
C MET A 5 42.97 -44.07 -7.10
N VAL A 6 44.00 -43.29 -7.47
CA VAL A 6 44.09 -41.83 -7.30
C VAL A 6 43.04 -41.09 -8.14
N ALA A 7 42.82 -41.47 -9.40
CA ALA A 7 41.82 -40.84 -10.27
C ALA A 7 40.39 -41.07 -9.75
N LEU A 8 40.11 -42.25 -9.20
CA LEU A 8 38.80 -42.59 -8.61
C LEU A 8 38.52 -41.79 -7.31
N ARG A 9 39.55 -41.50 -6.50
CA ARG A 9 39.44 -40.61 -5.34
C ARG A 9 39.17 -39.16 -5.74
N VAL A 10 39.89 -38.64 -6.73
CA VAL A 10 39.70 -37.25 -7.22
C VAL A 10 38.30 -37.05 -7.80
N PHE A 11 37.79 -38.03 -8.57
CA PHE A 11 36.41 -38.01 -9.06
C PHE A 11 35.39 -37.98 -7.92
N LYS A 12 35.51 -38.85 -6.91
CA LYS A 12 34.63 -38.87 -5.73
C LYS A 12 34.64 -37.55 -4.95
N HIS A 13 35.80 -36.90 -4.81
CA HIS A 13 35.91 -35.60 -4.14
C HIS A 13 35.32 -34.45 -4.97
N ALA A 14 35.44 -34.49 -6.30
CA ALA A 14 34.83 -33.50 -7.19
C ALA A 14 33.29 -33.61 -7.18
N THR A 15 32.73 -34.83 -7.22
CA THR A 15 31.28 -35.04 -7.15
C THR A 15 30.72 -34.59 -5.79
N MET A 16 31.41 -34.91 -4.69
CA MET A 16 30.99 -34.51 -3.35
C MET A 16 31.03 -32.99 -3.14
N ARG A 17 32.01 -32.29 -3.73
CA ARG A 17 32.07 -30.82 -3.71
C ARG A 17 30.94 -30.16 -4.50
N ILE A 18 30.60 -30.70 -5.66
CA ILE A 18 29.49 -30.21 -6.48
C ILE A 18 28.16 -30.39 -5.73
N PHE A 19 27.94 -31.54 -5.08
CA PHE A 19 26.76 -31.79 -4.25
C PHE A 19 26.66 -30.84 -3.05
N VAL A 20 27.78 -30.52 -2.39
CA VAL A 20 27.79 -29.55 -1.28
C VAL A 20 27.51 -28.14 -1.78
N ILE A 21 28.08 -27.72 -2.91
CA ILE A 21 27.85 -26.38 -3.49
C ILE A 21 26.38 -26.23 -3.93
N THR A 22 25.78 -27.25 -4.55
CA THR A 22 24.36 -27.19 -4.94
C THR A 22 23.42 -27.20 -3.74
N PHE A 23 23.74 -27.94 -2.68
CA PHE A 23 22.96 -27.90 -1.43
C PHE A 23 23.05 -26.55 -0.71
N VAL A 24 24.24 -25.93 -0.68
CA VAL A 24 24.44 -24.60 -0.07
C VAL A 24 23.72 -23.52 -0.87
N LEU A 25 23.79 -23.55 -2.20
CA LEU A 25 23.06 -22.62 -3.08
C LEU A 25 21.54 -22.77 -2.95
N ALA A 26 21.03 -24.01 -2.88
CA ALA A 26 19.61 -24.27 -2.69
C ALA A 26 19.10 -23.79 -1.31
N GLY A 27 19.92 -23.93 -0.26
CA GLY A 27 19.62 -23.42 1.07
C GLY A 27 19.57 -21.89 1.14
N PHE A 28 20.39 -21.20 0.35
CA PHE A 28 20.41 -19.72 0.32
C PHE A 28 19.15 -19.12 -0.33
N PHE A 29 18.62 -19.76 -1.38
CA PHE A 29 17.36 -19.32 -2.01
C PHE A 29 16.09 -19.64 -1.20
N ALA A 30 16.12 -20.68 -0.35
CA ALA A 30 14.98 -21.03 0.49
C ALA A 30 14.79 -20.07 1.69
N GLY A 31 15.84 -19.38 2.11
CA GLY A 31 15.83 -18.45 3.24
C GLY A 31 15.16 -17.10 2.99
N GLU A 32 15.13 -16.62 1.74
CA GLU A 32 14.52 -15.31 1.41
C GLU A 32 12.99 -15.37 1.19
N LEU A 33 12.42 -16.57 1.04
CA LEU A 33 10.97 -16.70 0.78
C LEU A 33 10.12 -16.60 2.06
N HIS A 34 10.73 -16.61 3.25
CA HIS A 34 10.01 -16.49 4.51
C HIS A 34 9.85 -15.02 4.95
N ALA A 35 8.61 -14.57 4.79
CA ALA A 35 7.93 -13.59 5.65
C ALA A 35 8.16 -12.09 5.38
N ALA A 36 7.78 -11.64 4.18
CA ALA A 36 6.93 -10.45 4.12
C ALA A 36 5.49 -10.87 4.49
N ALA A 37 5.23 -11.14 5.78
CA ALA A 37 3.87 -11.28 6.25
C ALA A 37 3.14 -9.96 5.93
N LYS A 38 2.20 -9.98 4.98
CA LYS A 38 1.37 -8.82 4.66
C LYS A 38 0.59 -8.46 5.93
N LYS A 39 1.06 -7.46 6.68
CA LYS A 39 0.27 -6.88 7.78
C LYS A 39 -1.09 -6.47 7.20
N PRO A 40 -2.20 -6.77 7.88
CA PRO A 40 -3.50 -6.31 7.43
C PRO A 40 -3.44 -4.79 7.28
N LEU A 41 -4.00 -4.29 6.17
CA LEU A 41 -4.04 -2.86 5.92
C LEU A 41 -4.79 -2.19 7.08
N PRO A 42 -4.29 -1.07 7.64
CA PRO A 42 -5.03 -0.33 8.66
C PRO A 42 -6.43 0.02 8.15
N LYS A 43 -7.38 0.25 9.05
CA LYS A 43 -8.73 0.69 8.66
C LYS A 43 -8.64 1.96 7.81
N PRO A 44 -9.51 2.14 6.80
CA PRO A 44 -9.49 3.35 5.99
C PRO A 44 -9.71 4.59 6.84
N LEU A 45 -8.96 5.67 6.55
CA LEU A 45 -9.22 6.97 7.13
C LEU A 45 -10.61 7.45 6.69
N ARG A 46 -11.41 7.98 7.61
CA ARG A 46 -12.69 8.63 7.31
C ARG A 46 -12.47 10.12 7.25
N VAL A 47 -12.75 10.73 6.10
CA VAL A 47 -12.52 12.16 5.90
C VAL A 47 -13.78 12.86 5.40
N LEU A 48 -14.04 14.05 5.94
CA LEU A 48 -15.14 14.91 5.53
C LEU A 48 -14.60 16.07 4.69
N LEU A 49 -14.79 16.05 3.38
CA LEU A 49 -14.37 17.14 2.50
C LEU A 49 -15.48 18.19 2.39
N ILE A 50 -15.21 19.39 2.90
CA ILE A 50 -16.13 20.54 2.88
C ILE A 50 -15.76 21.47 1.73
N THR A 51 -16.71 21.78 0.84
CA THR A 51 -16.50 22.65 -0.33
C THR A 51 -17.72 23.53 -0.62
N GLY A 52 -17.52 24.67 -1.29
CA GLY A 52 -18.58 25.58 -1.69
C GLY A 52 -18.10 27.03 -1.75
N GLY A 53 -18.90 27.92 -2.34
CA GLY A 53 -18.60 29.35 -2.44
C GLY A 53 -18.20 29.79 -3.85
N CYS A 54 -17.73 31.04 -3.98
CA CYS A 54 -17.71 31.75 -5.25
C CYS A 54 -16.38 31.71 -6.04
N CYS A 55 -15.24 31.55 -5.37
CA CYS A 55 -13.94 31.87 -5.98
C CYS A 55 -13.30 30.75 -6.79
N HIS A 56 -13.80 29.51 -6.68
CA HIS A 56 -13.20 28.34 -7.31
C HIS A 56 -14.27 27.39 -7.89
N ASP A 57 -13.85 26.50 -8.78
CA ASP A 57 -14.71 25.42 -9.31
C ASP A 57 -14.83 24.27 -8.30
N TYR A 58 -15.47 24.55 -7.16
CA TYR A 58 -15.67 23.58 -6.09
C TYR A 58 -16.52 22.38 -6.51
N ALA A 59 -17.42 22.59 -7.48
CA ALA A 59 -18.24 21.53 -8.05
C ALA A 59 -17.38 20.44 -8.70
N LYS A 60 -16.35 20.81 -9.46
CA LYS A 60 -15.38 19.85 -10.02
C LYS A 60 -14.32 19.42 -9.00
N GLN A 61 -13.84 20.36 -8.17
CA GLN A 61 -12.74 20.09 -7.23
C GLN A 61 -13.08 18.94 -6.27
N LYS A 62 -14.30 18.91 -5.73
CA LYS A 62 -14.72 17.85 -4.79
C LYS A 62 -14.56 16.44 -5.39
N ASP A 63 -14.92 16.29 -6.67
CA ASP A 63 -14.88 15.00 -7.35
C ASP A 63 -13.44 14.62 -7.72
N ILE A 64 -12.63 15.58 -8.17
CA ILE A 64 -11.20 15.36 -8.46
C ILE A 64 -10.44 14.93 -7.21
N LEU A 65 -10.65 15.61 -6.08
CA LEU A 65 -9.98 15.31 -4.81
C LEU A 65 -10.41 13.93 -4.30
N LYS A 66 -11.71 13.63 -4.25
CA LYS A 66 -12.20 12.32 -3.80
C LYS A 66 -11.62 11.18 -4.64
N GLN A 67 -11.79 11.26 -5.96
CA GLN A 67 -11.27 10.24 -6.85
C GLN A 67 -9.74 10.12 -6.77
N GLY A 68 -9.04 11.25 -6.67
CA GLY A 68 -7.59 11.28 -6.58
C GLY A 68 -7.04 10.67 -5.30
N LEU A 69 -7.66 10.95 -4.16
CA LEU A 69 -7.21 10.49 -2.85
C LEU A 69 -7.59 9.04 -2.60
N GLU A 70 -8.83 8.63 -2.90
CA GLU A 70 -9.30 7.26 -2.71
C GLU A 70 -8.57 6.23 -3.59
N ARG A 71 -7.97 6.68 -4.71
CA ARG A 71 -7.11 5.82 -5.55
C ARG A 71 -5.69 5.62 -5.00
N ARG A 72 -5.21 6.50 -4.12
CA ARG A 72 -3.79 6.55 -3.69
C ARG A 72 -3.60 6.22 -2.23
N ILE A 73 -4.63 6.44 -1.42
CA ILE A 73 -4.59 6.31 0.04
C ILE A 73 -5.75 5.40 0.44
N ASN A 74 -5.57 4.61 1.49
CA ASN A 74 -6.67 3.87 2.09
C ASN A 74 -7.57 4.82 2.88
N ILE A 75 -8.45 5.53 2.18
CA ILE A 75 -9.30 6.60 2.70
C ILE A 75 -10.73 6.46 2.14
N LYS A 76 -11.70 6.94 2.90
CA LYS A 76 -13.09 7.12 2.50
C LYS A 76 -13.49 8.57 2.74
N ILE A 77 -13.89 9.23 1.66
CA ILE A 77 -14.24 10.65 1.66
C ILE A 77 -15.74 10.81 1.51
N ASP A 78 -16.35 11.47 2.48
CA ASP A 78 -17.71 12.01 2.44
C ASP A 78 -17.66 13.50 2.06
N HIS A 79 -18.71 13.99 1.39
CA HIS A 79 -18.76 15.37 0.91
C HIS A 79 -19.85 16.18 1.62
N VAL A 80 -19.47 17.37 2.05
CA VAL A 80 -20.41 18.45 2.33
C VAL A 80 -20.14 19.52 1.29
N HIS A 81 -21.05 19.67 0.35
CA HIS A 81 -20.91 20.59 -0.76
C HIS A 81 -22.11 21.53 -0.82
N SER A 82 -21.82 22.82 -0.98
CA SER A 82 -22.81 23.81 -1.37
C SER A 82 -22.60 24.22 -2.84
N PRO A 83 -23.63 24.14 -3.69
CA PRO A 83 -23.55 24.68 -5.05
C PRO A 83 -23.67 26.22 -5.07
N ASP A 84 -23.91 26.85 -3.92
CA ASP A 84 -24.00 28.30 -3.77
C ASP A 84 -22.67 28.98 -4.09
N LYS A 85 -22.75 30.06 -4.88
CA LYS A 85 -21.61 30.83 -5.37
C LYS A 85 -21.49 32.19 -4.67
N SER A 86 -21.90 32.30 -3.41
CA SER A 86 -21.65 33.49 -2.59
C SER A 86 -20.36 33.32 -1.77
N THR A 87 -19.99 34.36 -1.01
CA THR A 87 -18.88 34.30 -0.04
C THR A 87 -19.28 33.63 1.28
N LYS A 88 -20.56 33.31 1.46
CA LYS A 88 -21.11 32.67 2.66
C LYS A 88 -22.07 31.54 2.26
N PRO A 89 -21.57 30.51 1.57
CA PRO A 89 -22.41 29.43 1.09
C PRO A 89 -23.06 28.69 2.27
N PRO A 90 -24.37 28.39 2.22
CA PRO A 90 -25.00 27.56 3.22
C PRO A 90 -24.47 26.13 3.12
N LEU A 91 -24.07 25.53 4.25
CA LEU A 91 -23.63 24.14 4.33
C LEU A 91 -24.55 23.38 5.27
N ALA A 92 -24.86 22.13 4.93
CA ALA A 92 -25.75 21.27 5.73
C ALA A 92 -25.25 20.99 7.15
N ILE A 93 -23.96 21.24 7.41
CA ILE A 93 -23.32 21.08 8.73
C ILE A 93 -23.48 22.29 9.65
N TYR A 94 -23.93 23.43 9.14
CA TYR A 94 -24.03 24.64 9.97
C TYR A 94 -25.04 24.44 11.11
N GLY A 95 -24.62 24.83 12.32
CA GLY A 95 -25.39 24.66 13.55
C GLY A 95 -25.23 23.29 14.23
N ASN A 96 -24.50 22.34 13.62
CA ASN A 96 -24.16 21.07 14.24
C ASN A 96 -22.75 21.12 14.84
N PRO A 97 -22.56 21.22 16.18
CA PRO A 97 -21.24 21.23 16.79
C PRO A 97 -20.49 19.88 16.64
N GLU A 98 -21.21 18.78 16.41
CA GLU A 98 -20.65 17.44 16.29
C GLU A 98 -20.43 17.01 14.82
N TYR A 99 -20.45 17.95 13.86
CA TYR A 99 -20.37 17.63 12.44
C TYR A 99 -19.12 16.82 12.04
N ALA A 100 -18.02 16.97 12.79
CA ALA A 100 -16.76 16.29 12.58
C ALA A 100 -16.66 14.92 13.29
N LYS A 101 -17.63 14.56 14.13
CA LYS A 101 -17.56 13.36 14.98
C LYS A 101 -17.47 12.08 14.14
N GLY A 102 -16.44 11.28 14.40
CA GLY A 102 -16.24 10.01 13.70
C GLY A 102 -15.51 10.12 12.36
N TYR A 103 -15.03 11.32 12.01
CA TYR A 103 -14.03 11.54 10.98
C TYR A 103 -12.65 11.68 11.62
N ASP A 104 -11.63 11.17 10.94
CA ASP A 104 -10.22 11.28 11.32
C ASP A 104 -9.64 12.64 10.88
N LEU A 105 -10.20 13.24 9.83
CA LEU A 105 -9.82 14.55 9.29
C LEU A 105 -11.02 15.24 8.62
N VAL A 106 -11.05 16.56 8.74
CA VAL A 106 -11.99 17.48 8.07
C VAL A 106 -11.19 18.49 7.28
#